data_AF-A0A538QU86-F1
#
_entry.id   AF-A0A538QU86-F1
#
_cell.length_a   1.000
_cell.length_b   1.000
_cell.length_c   1.000
_cell.angle_alpha   90.00
_cell.angle_beta   90.00
_cell.angle_gamma   90.00
#
_symmetry.space_group_name_H-M   'P 1'
#
loop_
_entity.id
_entity.type
_entity.pdbx_description
1 polymer ?
#
loop_
_entity_poly.entity_id
_entity_poly.type
_entity_poly.pdbx_seq_one_letter_code
_entity_poly.pdbx_strand_id
1 'polypeptide(L)' 'MVPQYSVMIPTLVRKPFHRDGWVYEEKVDGYRMLAYKDGARVRLVSRAGVDHAHRYPLVAAANRRAAGQDAGA' A
#
# COMPACT_ATOMS: atom_id res chain seq x y z
N MET A 1 5.35 -17.58 -4.76
CA MET A 1 5.96 -16.26 -5.03
C MET A 1 4.84 -15.24 -5.08
N VAL A 2 4.89 -14.18 -4.26
CA VAL A 2 3.82 -13.17 -4.23
C VAL A 2 3.84 -12.37 -5.53
N PRO A 3 2.72 -12.27 -6.27
CA PRO A 3 2.63 -11.46 -7.49
C PRO A 3 2.99 -10.00 -7.22
N GLN A 4 3.57 -9.34 -8.21
CA GLN A 4 3.87 -7.91 -8.13
C GLN A 4 2.78 -7.10 -8.80
N TYR A 5 2.42 -5.99 -8.18
CA TYR A 5 1.40 -5.05 -8.64
C TYR A 5 1.99 -3.65 -8.79
N SER A 6 1.39 -2.89 -9.70
CA SER A 6 1.61 -1.45 -9.81
C SER A 6 0.60 -0.69 -8.96
N VAL A 7 1.01 0.42 -8.34
CA VAL A 7 0.10 1.28 -7.59
C VAL A 7 -0.90 1.97 -8.53
N MET A 8 -2.17 2.00 -8.15
CA MET A 8 -3.18 2.82 -8.82
C MET A 8 -2.90 4.31 -8.62
N ILE A 9 -3.07 5.14 -9.64
CA ILE A 9 -2.85 6.59 -9.55
C ILE A 9 -4.20 7.33 -9.55
N PRO A 10 -4.44 8.26 -8.62
CA PRO A 10 -5.68 9.02 -8.59
C PRO A 10 -5.79 9.96 -9.80
N THR A 11 -7.00 10.13 -10.32
CA THR A 11 -7.29 11.12 -11.35
C THR A 11 -7.44 12.50 -10.71
N LEU A 12 -6.69 13.48 -11.20
CA LEU A 12 -6.82 14.87 -10.76
C LEU A 12 -8.12 15.47 -11.31
N VAL A 13 -8.91 16.08 -10.43
CA VAL A 13 -10.14 16.80 -10.79
C VAL A 13 -10.01 18.29 -10.44
N ARG A 14 -10.76 19.15 -11.15
CA ARG A 14 -10.65 20.61 -11.00
C ARG A 14 -11.32 21.16 -9.73
N LYS A 15 -12.37 20.51 -9.25
CA LYS A 15 -13.16 20.96 -8.09
C LYS A 15 -13.52 19.75 -7.23
N PRO A 16 -13.61 19.90 -5.89
CA PRO A 16 -14.20 18.88 -5.03
C PRO A 16 -15.64 18.56 -5.46
N PHE A 17 -16.07 17.32 -5.28
CA PHE A 17 -17.42 16.86 -5.59
C PHE A 17 -17.91 15.86 -4.55
N HIS A 18 -19.23 15.78 -4.37
CA HIS A 18 -19.90 14.78 -3.55
C HIS A 18 -20.99 14.10 -4.39
N ARG A 19 -21.01 12.75 -4.42
CA ARG A 19 -21.99 11.97 -5.19
C ARG A 19 -22.12 10.55 -4.65
N ASP A 20 -23.29 9.94 -4.82
CA ASP A 20 -23.57 8.59 -4.36
C ASP A 20 -22.59 7.57 -4.95
N GLY A 21 -22.27 6.54 -4.16
CA GLY A 21 -21.31 5.49 -4.52
C GLY A 21 -19.83 5.86 -4.32
N TRP A 22 -19.52 6.99 -3.69
CA TRP A 22 -18.15 7.40 -3.38
C TRP A 22 -17.81 7.14 -1.91
N VAL A 23 -16.62 6.55 -1.69
CA VAL A 23 -15.97 6.48 -0.38
C VAL A 23 -14.85 7.51 -0.36
N TYR A 24 -14.73 8.22 0.76
CA TYR A 24 -13.73 9.27 0.97
C TYR A 24 -12.71 8.81 2.01
N GLU A 25 -11.43 8.97 1.68
CA GLU A 25 -10.30 8.69 2.56
C GLU A 25 -9.46 9.96 2.73
N GLU A 26 -8.84 10.13 3.90
CA GLU A 26 -7.91 11.23 4.15
C GLU A 26 -6.69 11.11 3.23
N LYS A 27 -6.28 12.23 2.60
CA LYS A 27 -5.05 12.27 1.81
C LYS A 27 -3.84 12.44 2.73
N VAL A 28 -3.09 11.36 2.93
CA VAL A 28 -1.79 11.39 3.62
C VAL A 28 -0.69 11.81 2.63
N ASP A 29 0.20 12.72 3.05
CA ASP A 29 1.41 13.07 2.29
C ASP A 29 2.63 12.30 2.79
N GLY A 30 3.19 11.46 1.93
CA GLY A 30 4.26 10.54 2.31
C GLY A 30 4.63 9.56 1.20
N TYR A 31 5.38 8.52 1.54
CA TYR A 31 5.79 7.50 0.58
C TYR A 31 4.68 6.48 0.35
N ARG A 32 4.15 6.41 -0.89
CA ARG A 32 3.24 5.35 -1.29
C ARG A 32 4.00 4.06 -1.60
N MET A 33 3.68 2.99 -0.88
CA MET A 33 4.32 1.69 -1.02
C MET A 33 3.32 0.54 -0.96
N LEU A 34 3.65 -0.58 -1.61
CA LEU A 34 2.99 -1.86 -1.44
C LEU A 34 3.81 -2.70 -0.44
N ALA A 35 3.14 -3.26 0.57
CA ALA A 35 3.75 -4.21 1.48
C ALA A 35 3.50 -5.63 0.97
N TYR A 36 4.56 -6.32 0.56
CA TYR A 36 4.50 -7.72 0.18
C TYR A 36 4.92 -8.58 1.36
N LYS A 37 4.03 -9.46 1.83
CA LYS A 37 4.30 -10.41 2.91
C LYS A 37 4.28 -11.84 2.37
N ASP A 38 5.34 -12.59 2.65
CA ASP A 38 5.48 -14.02 2.34
C ASP A 38 6.02 -14.72 3.60
N GLY A 39 5.13 -15.33 4.38
CA GLY A 39 5.44 -15.78 5.73
C GLY A 39 6.01 -14.65 6.60
N ALA A 40 7.24 -14.82 7.09
CA ALA A 40 7.95 -13.79 7.88
C ALA A 40 8.70 -12.76 7.02
N ARG A 41 8.80 -12.95 5.69
CA ARG A 41 9.50 -12.02 4.80
C ARG A 41 8.56 -10.87 4.43
N VAL A 42 9.02 -9.63 4.60
CA VAL A 42 8.30 -8.42 4.21
C VAL A 42 9.19 -7.57 3.30
N ARG A 43 8.63 -7.07 2.20
CA ARG A 43 9.21 -6.03 1.34
C ARG A 43 8.29 -4.83 1.31
N LEU A 44 8.85 -3.62 1.32
CA LEU A 44 8.10 -2.37 1.24
C LEU A 44 8.46 -1.67 -0.07
N VAL A 45 7.70 -1.94 -1.12
CA VAL A 45 8.07 -1.57 -2.49
C VAL A 45 7.38 -0.26 -2.87
N SER A 46 8.17 0.77 -3.17
CA SER A 46 7.63 2.06 -3.62
C SER A 46 7.07 2.01 -5.05
N ARG A 47 6.42 3.09 -5.48
CA ARG A 47 5.97 3.26 -6.88
C ARG A 47 7.08 3.03 -7.91
N ALA A 48 8.34 3.33 -7.57
CA ALA A 48 9.49 3.14 -8.46
C ALA A 48 10.05 1.69 -8.44
N GLY A 49 9.41 0.77 -7.70
CA GLY A 49 9.86 -0.62 -7.59
C GLY A 49 11.00 -0.85 -6.58
N VAL A 50 11.41 0.18 -5.84
CA VAL A 50 12.51 0.09 -4.86
C VAL A 50 12.00 -0.48 -3.54
N ASP A 51 12.71 -1.47 -2.99
CA ASP A 51 12.43 -2.02 -1.66
C ASP A 51 13.05 -1.14 -0.57
N HIS A 52 12.19 -0.63 0.32
CA HIS A 52 12.54 0.25 1.42
C HIS A 52 12.43 -0.43 2.80
N ALA A 53 12.30 -1.75 2.88
CA ALA A 53 12.20 -2.46 4.16
C ALA A 53 13.38 -2.13 5.11
N HIS A 54 14.59 -1.97 4.57
CA HIS A 54 15.77 -1.56 5.36
C HIS A 54 15.66 -0.11 5.88
N ARG A 55 15.06 0.78 5.08
CA ARG A 55 14.88 2.20 5.45
C ARG A 55 13.78 2.38 6.51
N TYR A 56 12.76 1.53 6.50
CA TYR A 56 11.63 1.59 7.43
C TYR A 56 11.46 0.28 8.22
N PRO A 57 12.42 -0.08 9.08
CA PRO A 57 12.45 -1.40 9.74
C PRO A 57 11.27 -1.62 10.69
N LEU A 58 10.74 -0.56 11.32
CA LEU A 58 9.57 -0.65 12.21
C LEU A 58 8.29 -0.96 11.43
N VAL A 59 8.11 -0.35 10.25
CA VAL A 59 6.96 -0.63 9.37
C VAL A 59 7.04 -2.06 8.85
N ALA A 60 8.22 -2.52 8.45
CA ALA A 60 8.43 -3.91 8.04
C ALA A 60 8.13 -4.89 9.19
N ALA A 61 8.57 -4.57 10.42
CA ALA A 61 8.29 -5.39 11.60
C ALA A 61 6.80 -5.44 11.96
N ALA A 62 6.07 -4.32 11.84
CA ALA A 62 4.63 -4.29 12.04
C ALA A 62 3.89 -5.19 11.04
N ASN A 63 4.25 -5.10 9.75
CA ASN A 63 3.68 -5.94 8.70
C ASN A 63 3.99 -7.43 8.87
N ARG A 64 5.14 -7.79 9.44
CA ARG A 64 5.44 -9.21 9.78
C ARG A 64 4.42 -9.79 10.78
N ARG A 65 3.98 -8.98 11.74
CA ARG A 65 3.07 -9.39 12.81
C ARG A 65 1.60 -9.39 12.40
N ALA A 66 1.22 -8.60 11.41
CA ALA A 66 -0.16 -8.53 10.92
C ALA A 66 -0.60 -9.89 10.37
N ALA A 67 -1.79 -10.39 10.74
CA ALA A 67 -2.37 -11.56 10.10
C ALA A 67 -2.65 -11.25 8.63
N GLY A 68 -2.42 -12.21 7.73
CA GLY A 68 -2.86 -12.07 6.35
C GLY A 68 -4.39 -12.04 6.35
N GLN A 69 -4.99 -11.03 5.74
CA GLN A 69 -6.39 -11.12 5.34
C GLN A 69 -6.37 -11.89 4.02
N ASP A 70 -6.89 -13.12 4.03
CA ASP A 70 -7.09 -13.86 2.79
C ASP A 70 -8.02 -13.04 1.90
N ALA A 71 -7.50 -12.55 0.78
CA ALA A 71 -8.29 -11.95 -0.28
C ALA A 71 -9.03 -13.09 -1.00
N GLY A 72 -10.01 -13.66 -0.31
CA GLY A 72 -10.89 -14.72 -0.77
C GLY A 72 -12.33 -14.32 -0.54
N ALA A 73 -12.86 -13.46 -1.41
CA ALA A 73 -14.27 -13.32 -1.78
C ALA A 73 -14.35 -12.47 -3.05
#